data_AF-A0A7J0CW11-F1
#
_entry.id   AF-A0A7J0CW11-F1
#
_cell.length_a   1.000
_cell.length_b   1.000
_cell.length_c   1.000
_cell.angle_alpha   90.00
_cell.angle_beta   90.00
_cell.angle_gamma   90.00
#
_symmetry.space_group_name_H-M   'P 1'
#
loop_
_entity.id
_entity.type
_entity.pdbx_description
1 polymer ?
#
loop_
_entity_poly.entity_id
_entity_poly.type
_entity_poly.pdbx_seq_one_letter_code
_entity_poly.pdbx_strand_id
1 'polypeptide(L)'
;MISAQGGDPDATLPVAREQHVVTARSSGVLTRLDAYDVGVAAWRLGAGRARKEDPVQAGAGVELHAKPGDTVTEGQPLMTLHTDTPEKFDYALKALPDAYDVAPAGTSYAALPVVRERIA
;
A
#
# COMPACT_ATOMS: atom_id res chain seq x y z
N MET A 1 13.77 13.65 19.74
CA MET A 1 13.31 12.26 19.99
C MET A 1 14.26 11.24 19.36
N ILE A 2 14.53 11.29 18.04
CA ILE A 2 15.41 10.34 17.32
C ILE A 2 16.80 10.27 17.96
N SER A 3 17.52 11.41 18.05
CA SER A 3 18.85 11.48 18.67
C SER A 3 18.85 11.06 20.14
N ALA A 4 17.76 11.36 20.86
CA ALA A 4 17.62 11.01 22.28
C ALA A 4 17.48 9.49 22.51
N GLN A 5 17.19 8.71 21.46
CA GLN A 5 17.15 7.24 21.48
C GLN A 5 18.32 6.61 20.72
N GLY A 6 19.36 7.41 20.38
CA GLY A 6 20.56 6.93 19.69
C GLY A 6 20.44 6.82 18.18
N GLY A 7 19.35 7.31 17.58
CA GLY A 7 19.22 7.38 16.12
C GLY A 7 19.89 8.64 15.54
N ASP A 8 20.24 8.58 14.26
CA ASP A 8 20.70 9.74 13.48
C ASP A 8 19.49 10.36 12.75
N PRO A 9 19.10 11.63 13.04
CA PRO A 9 17.99 12.30 12.37
C PRO A 9 18.26 12.62 10.90
N ASP A 10 19.53 12.63 10.48
CA ASP A 10 19.96 12.92 9.11
C ASP A 10 20.21 11.65 8.29
N ALA A 11 20.03 10.46 8.91
CA ALA A 11 20.22 9.19 8.22
C ALA A 11 19.20 8.99 7.08
N THR A 12 19.69 8.47 5.96
CA THR A 12 18.83 8.06 4.85
C THR A 12 18.00 6.85 5.23
N LEU A 13 16.71 6.87 4.88
CA LEU A 13 15.84 5.70 5.08
C LEU A 13 16.21 4.57 4.09
N PRO A 14 16.03 3.30 4.49
CA PRO A 14 16.16 2.17 3.57
C PRO A 14 15.19 2.31 2.40
N VAL A 15 15.70 2.11 1.18
CA VAL A 15 14.91 2.10 -0.06
C VAL A 15 14.97 0.70 -0.65
N ALA A 16 13.82 0.13 -0.99
CA ALA A 16 13.77 -1.16 -1.67
C ALA A 16 14.48 -1.11 -3.01
N ARG A 17 15.19 -2.18 -3.34
CA ARG A 17 15.91 -2.32 -4.61
C ARG A 17 14.98 -2.42 -5.82
N GLU A 18 13.83 -3.06 -5.64
CA GLU A 18 12.91 -3.37 -6.73
C GLU A 18 11.52 -2.81 -6.47
N GLN A 19 10.85 -2.43 -7.55
CA GLN A 19 9.51 -1.84 -7.52
C GLN A 19 8.62 -2.44 -8.60
N HIS A 20 7.34 -2.62 -8.29
CA HIS A 20 6.33 -3.04 -9.25
C HIS A 20 5.10 -2.16 -9.14
N VAL A 21 4.69 -1.54 -10.26
CA VAL A 21 3.54 -0.63 -10.29
C VAL A 21 2.28 -1.39 -10.69
N VAL A 22 1.23 -1.26 -9.88
CA VAL A 22 -0.13 -1.71 -10.21
C VAL A 22 -0.91 -0.51 -10.73
N THR A 23 -1.38 -0.60 -11.96
CA THR A 23 -2.12 0.47 -12.64
C THR A 23 -3.62 0.20 -12.68
N ALA A 24 -4.42 1.25 -12.85
CA ALA A 24 -5.86 1.14 -13.00
C ALA A 24 -6.19 0.40 -14.31
N ARG A 25 -7.08 -0.59 -14.22
CA ARG A 25 -7.54 -1.39 -15.38
C ARG A 25 -8.57 -0.67 -16.25
N SER A 26 -9.15 0.42 -15.74
CA SER A 26 -10.15 1.22 -16.42
C SER A 26 -10.15 2.64 -15.84
N SER A 27 -10.75 3.56 -16.58
CA SER A 27 -11.00 4.93 -16.10
C SER A 27 -12.29 4.98 -15.29
N GLY A 28 -12.33 5.78 -14.23
CA GLY A 28 -13.48 5.86 -13.34
C GLY A 28 -13.18 6.50 -12.00
N VAL A 29 -13.91 6.08 -10.97
CA VAL A 29 -13.70 6.51 -9.58
C VAL A 29 -13.23 5.31 -8.76
N LEU A 30 -12.09 5.42 -8.08
CA LEU A 30 -11.66 4.42 -7.11
C LEU A 30 -12.64 4.45 -5.93
N THR A 31 -13.40 3.38 -5.68
CA THR A 31 -14.44 3.37 -4.64
C THR A 31 -14.09 2.51 -3.44
N ARG A 32 -13.17 1.55 -3.62
CA ARG A 32 -12.71 0.68 -2.55
C ARG A 32 -11.19 0.47 -2.62
N LEU A 33 -10.57 0.48 -1.46
CA LEU A 33 -9.23 -0.07 -1.19
C LEU A 33 -9.34 -0.92 0.07
N ASP A 34 -9.12 -2.23 -0.07
CA ASP A 34 -9.16 -3.17 1.04
C ASP A 34 -7.85 -3.13 1.83
N ALA A 35 -7.92 -2.62 3.06
CA ALA A 35 -6.74 -2.48 3.90
C ALA A 35 -6.13 -3.84 4.32
N TYR A 36 -6.95 -4.89 4.45
CA TYR A 36 -6.46 -6.21 4.81
C TYR A 36 -5.68 -6.83 3.66
N ASP A 37 -6.22 -6.82 2.45
CA ASP A 37 -5.56 -7.41 1.29
C ASP A 37 -4.29 -6.63 0.89
N VAL A 38 -4.32 -5.29 0.96
CA VAL A 38 -3.12 -4.46 0.78
C VAL A 38 -2.08 -4.77 1.87
N GLY A 39 -2.51 -4.96 3.12
CA GLY A 39 -1.64 -5.36 4.23
C GLY A 39 -1.01 -6.74 4.01
N VAL A 40 -1.78 -7.71 3.50
CA VAL A 40 -1.27 -9.04 3.11
C VAL A 40 -0.26 -8.92 1.98
N ALA A 41 -0.50 -8.09 0.97
CA ALA A 41 0.48 -7.84 -0.10
C ALA A 41 1.79 -7.28 0.46
N ALA A 42 1.74 -6.25 1.32
CA ALA A 42 2.91 -5.69 1.99
C ALA A 42 3.67 -6.73 2.84
N TRP A 43 2.94 -7.55 3.62
CA TRP A 43 3.53 -8.63 4.39
C TRP A 43 4.23 -9.66 3.50
N ARG A 44 3.61 -10.06 2.38
CA ARG A 44 4.19 -10.98 1.40
C ARG A 44 5.45 -10.42 0.74
N LEU A 45 5.60 -9.10 0.63
CA LEU A 45 6.81 -8.43 0.13
C LEU A 45 7.96 -8.40 1.15
N GLY A 46 7.68 -8.68 2.43
CA GLY A 46 8.68 -8.67 3.51
C GLY A 46 8.53 -7.51 4.49
N ALA A 47 7.44 -6.74 4.43
CA ALA A 47 7.17 -5.65 5.38
C ALA A 47 6.74 -6.13 6.77
N GLY A 48 6.63 -7.45 6.99
CA GLY A 48 6.26 -8.02 8.27
C GLY A 48 6.85 -9.41 8.48
N ARG A 49 6.44 -10.03 9.59
CA ARG A 49 6.99 -11.29 10.09
C ARG A 49 6.00 -12.42 9.92
N ALA A 50 6.43 -13.60 9.43
CA ALA A 50 5.60 -14.79 9.46
C ALA A 50 5.75 -15.54 10.80
N ARG A 51 6.96 -15.50 11.37
CA ARG A 51 7.30 -15.93 12.73
C ARG A 51 8.01 -14.82 13.49
N LYS A 52 8.00 -14.88 14.82
CA LYS A 52 8.54 -13.81 15.69
C LYS A 52 9.99 -13.43 15.35
N GLU A 53 10.79 -14.41 14.97
CA GLU A 53 12.22 -14.34 14.68
C GLU A 53 12.55 -13.85 13.26
N ASP A 54 11.55 -13.80 12.35
CA ASP A 54 11.80 -13.44 10.97
C ASP A 54 12.28 -11.97 10.85
N PRO A 55 13.26 -11.70 9.97
CA PRO A 55 13.66 -10.34 9.68
C PRO A 55 12.57 -9.61 8.88
N VAL A 56 12.49 -8.28 9.07
CA VAL A 56 11.64 -7.39 8.27
C VAL A 56 12.53 -6.61 7.30
N GLN A 57 12.09 -6.49 6.05
CA GLN A 57 12.70 -5.58 5.10
C GLN A 57 12.13 -4.17 5.32
N ALA A 58 12.93 -3.26 5.88
CA ALA A 58 12.47 -1.92 6.24
C ALA A 58 12.04 -1.07 5.03
N GLY A 59 12.55 -1.35 3.84
CA GLY A 59 12.14 -0.70 2.60
C GLY A 59 10.96 -1.38 1.89
N ALA A 60 10.52 -2.57 2.33
CA ALA A 60 9.43 -3.28 1.70
C ALA A 60 8.06 -2.73 2.13
N GLY A 61 7.09 -2.74 1.22
CA GLY A 61 5.75 -2.23 1.49
C GLY A 61 4.95 -1.92 0.24
N VAL A 62 3.84 -1.21 0.44
CA VAL A 62 2.96 -0.72 -0.63
C VAL A 62 2.78 0.79 -0.46
N GLU A 63 3.15 1.54 -1.48
CA GLU A 63 2.84 2.96 -1.60
C GLU A 63 1.51 3.12 -2.36
N LEU A 64 0.59 3.92 -1.83
CA LEU A 64 -0.73 4.15 -2.46
C LEU A 64 -0.73 5.52 -3.15
N HIS A 65 -0.97 5.54 -4.46
CA HIS A 65 -1.00 6.75 -5.31
C HIS A 65 -2.39 7.33 -5.50
N ALA A 66 -3.42 6.52 -5.23
CA ALA A 66 -4.82 6.91 -5.27
C ALA A 66 -5.54 6.41 -4.01
N LYS A 67 -6.63 7.09 -3.65
CA LYS A 67 -7.49 6.78 -2.51
C LYS A 67 -8.95 6.67 -2.95
N PRO A 68 -9.81 6.00 -2.16
CA PRO A 68 -11.23 5.98 -2.44
C PRO A 68 -11.81 7.40 -2.54
N GLY A 69 -12.53 7.68 -3.63
CA GLY A 69 -13.03 9.00 -4.02
C GLY A 69 -12.26 9.64 -5.17
N ASP A 70 -11.04 9.20 -5.44
CA ASP A 70 -10.23 9.76 -6.53
C ASP A 70 -10.74 9.31 -7.90
N THR A 71 -10.72 10.24 -8.85
CA THR A 71 -10.88 9.89 -10.27
C THR A 71 -9.56 9.34 -10.79
N VAL A 72 -9.61 8.19 -11.46
CA VAL A 72 -8.45 7.51 -12.03
C VAL A 72 -8.66 7.28 -13.52
N THR A 73 -7.56 7.30 -14.27
CA THR A 73 -7.54 6.96 -15.71
C THR A 73 -6.97 5.56 -15.91
N GLU A 74 -7.41 4.84 -16.93
CA GLU A 74 -6.80 3.57 -17.33
C GLU A 74 -5.28 3.74 -17.51
N GLY A 75 -4.50 2.81 -16.94
CA GLY A 75 -3.03 2.87 -16.93
C GLY A 75 -2.42 3.80 -15.87
N GLN A 76 -3.22 4.60 -15.15
CA GLN A 76 -2.73 5.43 -14.05
C GLN A 76 -2.23 4.54 -12.89
N PRO A 77 -1.06 4.82 -12.29
CA PRO A 77 -0.61 4.12 -11.08
C PRO A 77 -1.64 4.24 -9.94
N LEU A 78 -2.02 3.10 -9.36
CA LEU A 78 -2.84 3.03 -8.15
C LEU A 78 -1.97 2.79 -6.91
N MET A 79 -0.95 1.93 -7.06
CA MET A 79 -0.02 1.60 -5.99
C MET A 79 1.32 1.10 -6.54
N THR A 80 2.40 1.29 -5.77
CA THR A 80 3.71 0.69 -6.03
C THR A 80 4.04 -0.30 -4.92
N LEU A 81 4.46 -1.51 -5.31
CA LEU A 81 4.95 -2.55 -4.41
C LEU A 81 6.47 -2.43 -4.35
N HIS A 82 7.03 -2.50 -3.15
CA HIS A 82 8.46 -2.35 -2.87
C HIS A 82 9.00 -3.62 -2.19
N THR A 83 10.13 -4.15 -2.66
CA THR A 83 10.84 -5.26 -2.00
C THR A 83 12.30 -5.34 -2.45
N ASP A 84 13.16 -5.96 -1.64
CA ASP A 84 14.51 -6.35 -2.05
C ASP A 84 14.56 -7.74 -2.70
N THR A 85 13.41 -8.41 -2.80
CA THR A 85 13.29 -9.82 -3.22
C THR A 85 12.27 -9.94 -4.35
N PRO A 86 12.66 -9.63 -5.61
CA PRO A 86 11.73 -9.52 -6.74
C PRO A 86 10.88 -10.78 -6.99
N GLU A 87 11.38 -11.97 -6.66
CA GLU A 87 10.62 -13.22 -6.75
C GLU A 87 9.37 -13.25 -5.84
N LYS A 88 9.23 -12.33 -4.89
CA LYS A 88 8.03 -12.19 -4.04
C LYS A 88 6.88 -11.46 -4.73
N PHE A 89 7.11 -10.73 -5.83
CA PHE A 89 6.06 -9.95 -6.48
C PHE A 89 4.88 -10.81 -6.91
N ASP A 90 5.13 -11.95 -7.56
CA ASP A 90 4.08 -12.86 -8.02
C ASP A 90 3.18 -13.34 -6.87
N TYR A 91 3.75 -13.56 -5.69
CA TYR A 91 3.00 -13.97 -4.51
C TYR A 91 2.23 -12.81 -3.88
N ALA A 92 2.83 -11.62 -3.82
CA ALA A 92 2.17 -10.42 -3.32
C ALA A 92 0.99 -9.99 -4.22
N LEU A 93 1.18 -10.00 -5.53
CA LEU A 93 0.16 -9.62 -6.53
C LEU A 93 -1.10 -10.48 -6.44
N LYS A 94 -1.00 -11.74 -6.00
CA LYS A 94 -2.16 -12.63 -5.78
C LYS A 94 -3.11 -12.15 -4.68
N ALA A 95 -2.68 -11.24 -3.80
CA ALA A 95 -3.57 -10.65 -2.79
C ALA A 95 -4.37 -9.45 -3.34
N LEU A 96 -3.98 -8.86 -4.47
CA LEU A 96 -4.52 -7.60 -4.95
C LEU A 96 -5.70 -7.63 -5.94
N PRO A 97 -6.10 -8.74 -6.60
CA PRO A 97 -7.17 -8.68 -7.62
C PRO A 97 -8.49 -8.11 -7.10
N ASP A 98 -8.83 -8.42 -5.85
CA ASP A 98 -10.05 -7.99 -5.18
C ASP A 98 -9.77 -6.93 -4.10
N ALA A 99 -8.58 -6.34 -4.09
CA ALA A 99 -8.19 -5.34 -3.10
C ALA A 99 -8.66 -3.93 -3.46
N TYR A 100 -9.16 -3.69 -4.67
CA TYR A 100 -9.64 -2.38 -5.09
C TYR A 100 -10.74 -2.47 -6.15
N ASP A 101 -11.62 -1.46 -6.15
CA ASP A 101 -12.70 -1.34 -7.14
C ASP A 101 -12.62 0.03 -7.83
N VAL A 102 -12.71 0.03 -9.16
CA VAL A 102 -12.89 1.25 -9.96
C VAL A 102 -14.29 1.23 -10.55
N ALA A 103 -15.16 2.11 -10.05
CA ALA A 103 -16.53 2.29 -10.52
C ALA A 103 -16.56 3.25 -11.72
N PRO A 104 -17.66 3.30 -12.51
CA PRO A 104 -17.78 4.23 -13.63
C PRO A 104 -17.54 5.70 -13.26
N ALA A 105 -17.14 6.49 -14.25
CA ALA A 105 -16.99 7.93 -14.07
C ALA A 105 -18.31 8.57 -13.61
N GLY A 106 -18.22 9.52 -12.66
CA GLY A 106 -19.38 10.18 -12.08
C GLY A 106 -20.06 9.41 -10.93
N THR A 107 -19.58 8.22 -10.56
CA THR A 107 -20.00 7.56 -9.33
C THR A 107 -19.70 8.46 -8.12
N SER A 108 -20.74 8.80 -7.36
CA SER A 108 -20.60 9.56 -6.12
C SER A 108 -19.87 8.74 -5.06
N TYR A 109 -18.93 9.35 -4.36
CA TYR A 109 -18.25 8.75 -3.21
C TYR A 109 -18.40 9.66 -1.99
N ALA A 110 -18.75 9.07 -0.84
CA ALA A 110 -18.83 9.77 0.43
C ALA A 110 -17.79 9.19 1.40
N ALA A 111 -16.75 9.97 1.68
CA ALA A 111 -15.72 9.57 2.63
C ALA A 111 -16.31 9.43 4.04
N LEU A 112 -15.95 8.35 4.71
CA LEU A 112 -16.28 8.16 6.12
C LEU A 112 -15.30 9.00 6.97
N PRO A 113 -15.75 9.59 8.10
CA PRO A 113 -14.85 10.33 8.95
C PRO A 113 -13.81 9.39 9.58
N VAL A 114 -12.55 9.81 9.61
CA VAL A 114 -11.45 9.07 10.23
C VAL A 114 -11.70 8.88 11.73
N VAL A 115 -12.24 9.93 12.38
CA VAL A 115 -12.71 9.86 13.77
C VAL A 115 -14.23 9.68 13.75
N ARG A 116 -14.69 8.49 14.12
CA ARG A 116 -16.12 8.18 14.22
C ARG A 116 -16.76 8.87 15.42
N GLU A 117 -16.20 8.64 16.60
CA GLU A 117 -16.67 9.16 17.87
C GLU A 117 -15.55 9.14 18.92
N ARG A 118 -15.76 9.82 20.04
CA ARG A 118 -14.88 9.78 21.21
C ARG A 118 -15.69 9.28 22.40
N ILE A 119 -15.28 8.14 22.96
CA ILE A 119 -15.86 7.58 24.18
C ILE A 119 -15.09 8.17 25.38
N ALA A 120 -15.79 8.78 26.31
CA ALA A 120 -15.24 9.45 27.49
C ALA A 120 -15.65 8.72 28.78
#